data_AF-A0A212U0H8-F1
#
_entry.id   AF-A0A212U0H8-F1
#
_cell.length_a   1.000
_cell.length_b   1.000
_cell.length_c   1.000
_cell.angle_alpha   90.00
_cell.angle_beta   90.00
_cell.angle_gamma   90.00
#
_symmetry.space_group_name_H-M   'P 1'
#
loop_
_entity.id
_entity.type
_entity.pdbx_description
1 polymer ?
#
loop_
_entity_poly.entity_id
_entity_poly.type
_entity_poly.pdbx_seq_one_letter_code
_entity_poly.pdbx_strand_id
1 'polypeptide(L)'
;MEVNQLTEELNAWVAGDQDTHILIMSFRDACEQARLPQKYSDVLEGILSRLESSSLFTEESCSFSKKDLAAALSLWLEKAQQASMKN
;
A
#
# COMPACT_ATOMS: atom_id res chain seq x y z
N MET A 1 -7.87 -8.63 8.40
CA MET A 1 -6.82 -7.71 8.85
C MET A 1 -7.42 -6.44 9.42
N GLU A 2 -6.88 -5.91 10.52
CA GLU A 2 -7.29 -4.59 11.03
C GLU A 2 -6.60 -3.47 10.24
N VAL A 3 -7.33 -2.42 9.90
CA VAL A 3 -6.80 -1.24 9.18
C VAL A 3 -5.64 -0.58 9.93
N ASN A 4 -5.65 -0.67 11.26
CA ASN A 4 -4.58 -0.16 12.10
C ASN A 4 -3.24 -0.84 11.79
N GLN A 5 -3.25 -2.16 11.55
CA GLN A 5 -2.05 -2.93 11.23
C GLN A 5 -1.41 -2.48 9.91
N LEU A 6 -2.21 -2.32 8.85
CA LEU A 6 -1.74 -1.80 7.55
C LEU A 6 -1.17 -0.39 7.64
N THR A 7 -1.78 0.42 8.50
CA THR A 7 -1.33 1.79 8.74
C THR A 7 0.02 1.79 9.46
N GLU A 8 0.22 0.91 10.43
CA GLU A 8 1.50 0.73 11.13
C GLU A 8 2.60 0.22 10.17
N GLU A 9 2.29 -0.80 9.37
CA GLU A 9 3.18 -1.34 8.33
C GLU A 9 3.62 -0.25 7.33
N LEU A 10 2.67 0.54 6.83
CA LEU A 10 2.96 1.66 5.93
C LEU A 10 3.87 2.71 6.59
N ASN A 11 3.62 3.07 7.84
CA ASN A 11 4.47 4.01 8.57
C ASN A 11 5.88 3.46 8.81
N ALA A 12 6.00 2.18 9.16
CA ALA A 12 7.29 1.50 9.32
C ALA A 12 8.06 1.44 7.99
N TRP A 13 7.38 1.19 6.86
CA TRP A 13 7.99 1.25 5.54
C TRP A 13 8.48 2.65 5.18
N VAL A 14 7.68 3.69 5.47
CA VAL A 14 8.09 5.10 5.28
C VAL A 14 9.35 5.41 6.09
N ALA A 15 9.41 4.96 7.35
CA ALA A 15 10.58 5.09 8.23
C ALA A 15 11.80 4.29 7.74
N GLY A 16 11.61 3.26 6.93
CA GLY A 16 12.67 2.37 6.45
C GLY A 16 12.90 1.14 7.34
N ASP A 17 12.02 0.91 8.32
CA ASP A 17 12.05 -0.23 9.24
C ASP A 17 11.27 -1.45 8.71
N GLN A 18 10.66 -1.34 7.52
CA GLN A 18 9.85 -2.41 6.94
C GLN A 18 10.22 -2.66 5.47
N ASP A 19 10.28 -3.94 5.10
CA ASP A 19 10.68 -4.38 3.77
C ASP A 19 9.55 -4.16 2.75
N THR A 20 9.87 -3.56 1.60
CA THR A 20 8.90 -3.26 0.54
C THR A 20 8.04 -4.47 0.15
N HIS A 21 8.62 -5.66 0.04
CA HIS A 21 7.90 -6.88 -0.35
C HIS A 21 6.88 -7.30 0.71
N ILE A 22 7.23 -7.16 2.00
CA ILE A 22 6.30 -7.43 3.10
C ILE A 22 5.09 -6.49 3.02
N LEU A 23 5.31 -5.20 2.74
CA LEU A 23 4.20 -4.23 2.59
C LEU A 23 3.26 -4.64 1.46
N ILE A 24 3.83 -5.02 0.32
CA ILE A 24 3.08 -5.45 -0.88
C ILE A 24 2.19 -6.65 -0.54
N MET A 25 2.72 -7.65 0.14
CA MET A 25 1.96 -8.85 0.52
C MET A 25 0.80 -8.49 1.47
N SER A 26 1.06 -7.70 2.51
CA SER A 26 0.05 -7.29 3.48
C SER A 26 -1.12 -6.53 2.82
N PHE A 27 -0.82 -5.61 1.89
CA PHE A 27 -1.86 -4.87 1.16
C PHE A 27 -2.68 -5.77 0.21
N ARG A 28 -2.05 -6.74 -0.47
CA ARG A 28 -2.75 -7.71 -1.34
C ARG A 28 -3.70 -8.57 -0.52
N ASP A 29 -3.22 -9.14 0.58
CA ASP A 29 -4.00 -9.98 1.49
C ASP A 29 -5.18 -9.20 2.10
N ALA A 30 -4.96 -7.92 2.46
CA ALA A 30 -6.03 -7.04 2.93
C ALA A 30 -7.13 -6.80 1.88
N CYS A 31 -6.73 -6.57 0.62
CA CYS A 31 -7.66 -6.38 -0.48
C CYS A 31 -8.54 -7.61 -0.71
N GLU A 32 -7.94 -8.80 -0.67
CA GLU A 32 -8.64 -10.07 -0.83
C GLU A 32 -9.61 -10.33 0.34
N GLN A 33 -9.16 -10.16 1.58
CA GLN A 33 -10.00 -10.32 2.77
C GLN A 33 -11.19 -9.36 2.80
N ALA A 34 -10.97 -8.10 2.38
CA ALA A 34 -12.01 -7.08 2.34
C ALA A 34 -13.03 -7.32 1.21
N ARG A 35 -12.82 -8.33 0.34
CA ARG A 35 -13.66 -8.67 -0.82
C ARG A 35 -14.01 -7.44 -1.67
N LEU A 36 -13.00 -6.60 -1.91
CA LEU A 36 -13.18 -5.37 -2.65
C LEU A 36 -13.47 -5.66 -4.13
N PRO A 37 -14.24 -4.79 -4.80
CA PRO A 37 -14.44 -4.90 -6.24
C PRO A 37 -13.12 -4.81 -7.00
N GLN A 38 -13.00 -5.50 -8.14
CA GLN A 38 -11.76 -5.61 -8.95
C GLN A 38 -11.08 -4.27 -9.25
N LYS A 39 -11.85 -3.20 -9.44
CA LYS A 39 -11.32 -1.83 -9.66
C LYS A 39 -10.38 -1.36 -8.54
N TYR A 40 -10.57 -1.81 -7.30
CA TYR A 40 -9.69 -1.48 -6.18
C TYR A 40 -8.38 -2.26 -6.27
N SER A 41 -8.44 -3.55 -6.61
CA SER A 41 -7.25 -4.37 -6.86
C SER A 41 -6.42 -3.82 -8.00
N ASP A 42 -7.05 -3.38 -9.09
CA ASP A 42 -6.36 -2.79 -10.25
C ASP A 42 -5.55 -1.54 -9.88
N VAL A 43 -6.19 -0.62 -9.13
CA VAL A 43 -5.53 0.59 -8.63
C VAL A 43 -4.41 0.25 -7.63
N LEU A 44 -4.67 -0.69 -6.72
CA LEU A 44 -3.68 -1.14 -5.75
C LEU A 44 -2.45 -1.72 -6.47
N GLU A 45 -2.66 -2.62 -7.42
CA GLU A 45 -1.59 -3.29 -8.17
C GLU A 45 -0.71 -2.28 -8.92
N GLY A 46 -1.30 -1.22 -9.48
CA GLY A 46 -0.54 -0.13 -10.09
C GLY A 46 0.38 0.59 -9.08
N ILE A 47 -0.10 0.85 -7.87
CA ILE A 47 0.71 1.48 -6.80
C ILE A 47 1.82 0.53 -6.34
N LEU A 48 1.49 -0.75 -6.12
CA LEU A 48 2.45 -1.78 -5.67
C LEU A 48 3.54 -2.04 -6.71
N SER A 49 3.21 -2.06 -8.01
CA SER A 49 4.18 -2.19 -9.11
C SER A 49 5.20 -1.05 -9.12
N ARG A 50 4.73 0.18 -8.86
CA ARG A 50 5.61 1.37 -8.76
C ARG A 50 6.46 1.35 -7.50
N LEU A 51 5.93 0.82 -6.41
CA LEU A 51 6.63 0.61 -5.14
C LEU A 51 7.78 -0.40 -5.29
N GLU A 52 7.51 -1.56 -5.89
CA GLU A 52 8.50 -2.60 -6.17
C GLU A 52 9.62 -2.07 -7.07
N SER A 53 9.25 -1.36 -8.14
CA SER A 53 10.22 -0.70 -9.03
C SER A 53 11.05 0.33 -8.28
N SER A 54 10.44 1.16 -7.42
CA SER A 54 11.15 2.18 -6.65
C SER A 54 12.15 1.58 -5.65
N SER A 55 11.90 0.36 -5.16
CA SER A 55 12.82 -0.36 -4.29
C SER A 55 14.07 -0.88 -5.03
N LEU A 56 13.99 -1.04 -6.36
CA LEU A 56 15.11 -1.48 -7.21
C LEU A 56 16.02 -0.32 -7.65
N PHE A 57 15.53 0.93 -7.61
CA PHE A 57 16.27 2.13 -8.05
C PHE A 57 16.61 3.03 -6.85
N THR A 58 17.72 2.74 -6.17
CA THR A 58 18.08 3.31 -4.86
C THR A 58 18.87 4.63 -4.86
N GLU A 59 19.14 5.30 -5.99
CA GLU A 59 20.12 6.41 -6.00
C GLU A 59 19.52 7.84 -5.89
N GLU A 60 18.30 8.14 -6.36
CA GLU A 60 17.78 9.54 -6.33
C GLU A 60 16.27 9.70 -6.05
N SER A 61 15.48 8.61 -6.00
CA SER A 61 14.00 8.70 -5.91
C SER A 61 13.44 8.77 -4.47
N CYS A 62 14.30 8.82 -3.44
CA CYS A 62 13.94 8.30 -2.11
C CYS A 62 13.05 9.22 -1.25
N SER A 63 12.95 10.52 -1.51
CA SER A 63 12.14 11.42 -0.66
C SER A 63 10.83 11.88 -1.28
N PHE A 64 10.80 12.18 -2.57
CA PHE A 64 9.59 12.70 -3.21
C PHE A 64 8.67 11.56 -3.68
N SER A 65 9.20 10.61 -4.46
CA SER A 65 8.42 9.45 -4.94
C SER A 65 7.96 8.54 -3.80
N LYS A 66 8.77 8.39 -2.73
CA LYS A 66 8.38 7.57 -1.57
C LYS A 66 7.18 8.14 -0.80
N LYS A 67 7.16 9.46 -0.58
CA LYS A 67 6.04 10.15 0.10
C LYS A 67 4.76 10.12 -0.74
N ASP A 68 4.89 10.31 -2.05
CA ASP A 68 3.76 10.21 -2.99
C ASP A 68 3.15 8.81 -3.00
N LEU A 69 3.98 7.76 -3.06
CA LEU A 69 3.54 6.37 -2.96
C LEU A 69 2.88 6.06 -1.61
N ALA A 70 3.45 6.57 -0.51
CA ALA A 70 2.85 6.41 0.81
C ALA A 70 1.47 7.07 0.89
N ALA A 71 1.34 8.29 0.37
CA ALA A 71 0.05 8.99 0.32
C ALA A 71 -0.99 8.25 -0.53
N ALA A 72 -0.57 7.67 -1.66
CA ALA A 72 -1.44 6.87 -2.51
C ALA A 72 -1.93 5.60 -1.81
N LEU A 73 -1.05 4.90 -1.08
CA LEU A 73 -1.42 3.71 -0.29
C LEU A 73 -2.35 4.06 0.87
N SER A 74 -2.08 5.13 1.62
CA SER A 74 -2.97 5.62 2.68
C SER A 74 -4.37 5.93 2.14
N LEU A 75 -4.45 6.67 1.03
CA LEU A 75 -5.72 7.01 0.41
C LEU A 75 -6.46 5.76 -0.06
N TRP A 76 -5.75 4.80 -0.67
CA TRP A 76 -6.36 3.54 -1.08
C TRP A 76 -6.92 2.79 0.12
N LEU A 77 -6.17 2.70 1.22
CA LEU A 77 -6.58 2.02 2.46
C LEU A 77 -7.87 2.63 3.04
N GLU A 78 -7.96 3.96 3.11
CA GLU A 78 -9.16 4.66 3.57
C GLU A 78 -10.38 4.34 2.68
N LYS A 79 -10.19 4.33 1.35
CA LYS A 79 -11.26 4.02 0.39
C LYS A 79 -11.66 2.55 0.43
N ALA A 80 -10.70 1.65 0.59
CA ALA A 80 -10.87 0.22 0.74
C ALA A 80 -11.69 -0.10 2.00
N GLN A 81 -11.33 0.50 3.14
CA GLN A 81 -12.08 0.34 4.38
C GLN A 81 -13.53 0.83 4.24
N GLN A 82 -13.74 2.02 3.67
CA GLN A 82 -15.08 2.55 3.43
C GLN A 82 -15.91 1.67 2.49
N ALA A 83 -15.28 1.08 1.49
CA ALA A 83 -15.93 0.17 0.56
C ALA A 83 -16.27 -1.18 1.22
N SER A 84 -15.36 -1.72 2.04
CA SER A 84 -15.56 -2.96 2.78
C SER A 84 -16.69 -2.85 3.80
N MET A 85 -16.82 -1.71 4.49
CA MET A 85 -17.94 -1.46 5.41
C MET A 85 -19.31 -1.33 4.74
N LYS A 86 -19.33 -1.04 3.44
CA LYS A 86 -20.57 -0.87 2.66
C LYS A 86 -21.03 -2.15 1.96
N ASN A 87 -20.26 -3.23 2.06
CA ASN A 87 -20.50 -4.51 1.39
C ASN A 87 -20.81 -5.62 2.40
#